data_AF-A0A2D4GL09-F1
#
_entry.id   AF-A0A2D4GL09-F1
#
_cell.length_a   1.000
_cell.length_b   1.000
_cell.length_c   1.000
_cell.angle_alpha   90.00
_cell.angle_beta   90.00
_cell.angle_gamma   90.00
#
_symmetry.space_group_name_H-M   'P 1'
#
loop_
_entity.id
_entity.type
_entity.pdbx_description
1 polymer ?
#
loop_
_entity_poly.entity_id
_entity_poly.type
_entity_poly.pdbx_seq_one_letter_code
_entity_poly.pdbx_strand_id
1 'polypeptide(L)'
;MDFSKFLADDFEVKAWVNGAFRAVQQEAPGKVDAHAATLVMKLQLFIQEVNNAVEETSHQALQSMPRVLREVEALKQEAAFLKEQMVLVKEDIKKLEEDTAQSMQVLVKLDHVKSRMQLAVDSLQEADKWTTLSADIEETFKTQDVSLISNKLTSMQNSLAVLVDTPDYSEKCVHLEALKNRLEALASPQIVSAFSTQSLDQARLFVKVFTEIDRMPQLLAYYYKCHKGQLMAAWQDLCQSDLLLDRQLAELYEVLLGTWHSQLQWATQEHGEVMDCVQELSHSVNKLFGLALVAVDNCLTLTDGLGVRGLLGALQALFSKYVSDFSNALQSIRKKCRLEELPSDSHFQEDWAAFQNAIRIIATCGELLRQCGDLEQQLANRILSTAGKFLSESYRPCSLSGFQERSPDRQSHLKSPWQEYCYLQQESPAEYAA
;
A
#
# COMPACT_ATOMS: atom_id res chain seq x y z
N MET A 1 8.67 -83.89 -40.35
CA MET A 1 7.65 -83.10 -41.08
C MET A 1 7.00 -82.23 -40.04
N ASP A 2 6.93 -80.93 -40.30
CA ASP A 2 6.24 -80.00 -39.44
C ASP A 2 4.75 -80.03 -39.81
N PHE A 3 3.94 -80.68 -38.97
CA PHE A 3 2.52 -80.93 -39.22
C PHE A 3 1.62 -79.78 -38.76
N SER A 4 2.20 -78.72 -38.18
CA SER A 4 1.50 -77.46 -37.85
C SER A 4 0.83 -76.82 -39.07
N LYS A 5 1.33 -77.09 -40.28
CA LYS A 5 0.75 -76.62 -41.54
C LYS A 5 -0.65 -77.17 -41.82
N PHE A 6 -1.02 -78.33 -41.25
CA PHE A 6 -2.37 -78.89 -41.38
C PHE A 6 -3.42 -78.13 -40.57
N LEU A 7 -3.00 -77.31 -39.60
CA LEU A 7 -3.87 -76.51 -38.75
C LEU A 7 -4.14 -75.11 -39.34
N ALA A 8 -3.49 -74.76 -40.45
CA ALA A 8 -3.65 -73.46 -41.10
C ALA A 8 -4.89 -73.45 -42.01
N ASP A 9 -5.69 -72.40 -41.93
CA ASP A 9 -6.94 -72.25 -42.70
C ASP A 9 -6.72 -72.19 -44.23
N ASP A 10 -5.49 -71.90 -44.68
CA ASP A 10 -5.07 -71.79 -46.08
C ASP A 10 -4.33 -73.04 -46.61
N PHE A 11 -4.46 -74.18 -45.92
CA PHE A 11 -3.72 -75.39 -46.27
C PHE A 11 -4.14 -76.01 -47.62
N GLU A 12 -3.28 -75.88 -48.64
CA GLU A 12 -3.49 -76.51 -49.95
C GLU A 12 -2.94 -77.94 -50.02
N VAL A 13 -3.85 -78.92 -49.90
CA VAL A 13 -3.54 -80.36 -49.97
C VAL A 13 -2.77 -80.72 -51.25
N LYS A 14 -3.19 -80.20 -52.42
CA LYS A 14 -2.55 -80.51 -53.71
C LYS A 14 -1.13 -79.96 -53.79
N ALA A 15 -0.90 -78.74 -53.31
CA ALA A 15 0.43 -78.12 -53.29
C ALA A 15 1.36 -78.87 -52.33
N TRP A 16 0.86 -79.28 -51.16
CA TRP A 16 1.60 -80.06 -50.19
C TRP A 16 1.99 -81.45 -50.70
N VAL A 17 1.05 -82.21 -51.26
CA VAL A 17 1.30 -83.53 -51.87
C VAL A 17 2.34 -83.40 -52.98
N ASN A 18 2.14 -82.45 -53.91
CA ASN A 18 3.07 -82.23 -55.01
C ASN A 18 4.47 -81.82 -54.53
N GLY A 19 4.57 -81.02 -53.45
CA GLY A 19 5.83 -80.66 -52.82
C GLY A 19 6.55 -81.86 -52.18
N ALA A 20 5.81 -82.71 -51.47
CA ALA A 20 6.34 -83.92 -50.83
C ALA A 20 6.89 -84.93 -51.84
N PHE A 21 6.21 -85.12 -52.98
CA PHE A 21 6.65 -86.04 -54.03
C PHE A 21 7.76 -85.46 -54.93
N ARG A 22 7.80 -84.13 -55.14
CA ARG A 22 8.88 -83.47 -55.90
C ARG A 22 10.25 -83.66 -55.24
N ALA A 23 10.32 -83.64 -53.91
CA ALA A 23 11.57 -83.86 -53.17
C ALA A 23 12.20 -85.24 -53.43
N VAL A 24 11.37 -86.28 -53.60
CA VAL A 24 11.84 -87.67 -53.79
C VAL A 24 12.10 -88.00 -55.26
N GLN A 25 11.39 -87.35 -56.17
CA GLN A 25 11.59 -87.51 -57.61
C GLN A 25 12.97 -87.00 -58.08
N GLN A 26 13.57 -86.05 -57.36
CA GLN A 26 14.92 -85.54 -57.61
C GLN A 26 16.04 -86.42 -57.03
N GLU A 27 15.81 -87.10 -55.90
CA GLU A 27 16.86 -87.86 -55.20
C GLU A 27 16.97 -89.33 -55.63
N ALA A 28 15.88 -89.98 -56.09
CA ALA A 28 15.91 -91.37 -56.57
C ALA A 28 14.70 -91.73 -57.48
N PRO A 29 14.82 -91.61 -58.81
CA PRO A 29 13.73 -91.96 -59.73
C PRO A 29 13.45 -93.48 -59.68
N GLY A 30 12.27 -93.87 -59.18
CA GLY A 30 11.82 -95.27 -59.08
C GLY A 30 11.39 -95.74 -57.69
N LYS A 31 11.58 -94.95 -56.63
CA LYS A 31 11.14 -95.27 -55.24
C LYS A 31 9.90 -94.50 -54.78
N VAL A 32 9.09 -94.00 -55.72
CA VAL A 32 7.92 -93.15 -55.45
C VAL A 32 6.86 -93.88 -54.62
N ASP A 33 6.56 -95.14 -54.96
CA ASP A 33 5.54 -95.94 -54.25
C ASP A 33 5.96 -96.26 -52.80
N ALA A 34 7.25 -96.56 -52.58
CA ALA A 34 7.77 -96.81 -51.23
C ALA A 34 7.72 -95.55 -50.35
N HIS A 35 7.95 -94.36 -50.95
CA HIS A 35 7.81 -93.10 -50.24
C HIS A 35 6.34 -92.75 -49.95
N ALA A 36 5.44 -92.98 -50.92
CA ALA A 36 3.99 -92.82 -50.73
C ALA A 36 3.49 -93.67 -49.56
N ALA A 37 3.86 -94.95 -49.51
CA ALA A 37 3.50 -95.85 -48.42
C ALA A 37 4.06 -95.38 -47.06
N THR A 38 5.31 -94.90 -47.03
CA THR A 38 5.91 -94.35 -45.81
C THR A 38 5.20 -93.06 -45.35
N LEU A 39 4.79 -92.20 -46.27
CA LEU A 39 4.06 -90.97 -45.98
C LEU A 39 2.66 -91.27 -45.42
N VAL A 40 1.94 -92.18 -46.06
CA VAL A 40 0.63 -92.65 -45.59
C VAL A 40 0.75 -93.23 -44.18
N MET A 41 1.74 -94.09 -43.93
CA MET A 41 1.97 -94.65 -42.59
C MET A 41 2.24 -93.55 -41.54
N LYS A 42 3.04 -92.52 -41.87
CA LYS A 42 3.29 -91.39 -40.97
C LYS A 42 2.03 -90.56 -40.71
N LEU A 43 1.21 -90.31 -41.73
CA LEU A 43 -0.08 -89.63 -41.56
C LEU A 43 -1.06 -90.46 -40.72
N GLN A 44 -1.07 -91.78 -40.91
CA GLN A 44 -1.90 -92.70 -40.12
C GLN A 44 -1.51 -92.66 -38.64
N LEU A 45 -0.21 -92.69 -38.33
CA LEU A 45 0.31 -92.56 -36.96
C LEU A 45 -0.03 -91.18 -36.37
N PHE A 46 0.10 -90.11 -37.16
CA PHE A 46 -0.27 -88.77 -36.70
C PHE A 46 -1.77 -88.64 -36.40
N ILE A 47 -2.65 -89.18 -37.25
CA ILE A 47 -4.09 -89.24 -36.99
C ILE A 47 -4.36 -89.97 -35.67
N GLN A 48 -3.66 -91.08 -35.43
CA GLN A 48 -3.81 -91.85 -34.21
C GLN A 48 -3.29 -91.09 -32.98
N GLU A 49 -2.16 -90.40 -33.08
CA GLU A 49 -1.63 -89.53 -32.02
C GLU A 49 -2.59 -88.37 -31.70
N VAL A 50 -3.13 -87.70 -32.72
CA VAL A 50 -4.11 -86.61 -32.54
C VAL A 50 -5.40 -87.13 -31.89
N ASN A 51 -5.93 -88.25 -32.36
CA ASN A 51 -7.13 -88.85 -31.77
C ASN A 51 -6.90 -89.24 -30.31
N ASN A 52 -5.75 -89.86 -29.99
CA ASN A 52 -5.39 -90.20 -28.62
C ASN A 52 -5.24 -88.95 -27.74
N ALA A 53 -4.60 -87.89 -28.24
CA ALA A 53 -4.45 -86.64 -27.50
C ALA A 53 -5.81 -85.94 -27.26
N VAL A 54 -6.71 -85.98 -28.24
CA VAL A 54 -8.07 -85.47 -28.11
C VAL A 54 -8.87 -86.30 -27.09
N GLU A 55 -8.77 -87.63 -27.14
CA GLU A 55 -9.42 -88.51 -26.17
C GLU A 55 -8.89 -88.28 -24.75
N GLU A 56 -7.57 -88.17 -24.59
CA GLU A 56 -6.94 -87.94 -23.29
C GLU A 56 -7.32 -86.57 -22.71
N THR A 57 -7.23 -85.50 -23.51
CA THR A 57 -7.62 -84.16 -23.07
C THR A 57 -9.12 -84.07 -22.79
N SER A 58 -9.96 -84.72 -23.60
CA SER A 58 -11.41 -84.83 -23.35
C SER A 58 -11.70 -85.54 -22.04
N HIS A 59 -11.04 -86.68 -21.77
CA HIS A 59 -11.20 -87.40 -20.51
C HIS A 59 -10.72 -86.58 -19.31
N GLN A 60 -9.58 -85.88 -19.41
CA GLN A 60 -9.09 -84.98 -18.35
C GLN A 60 -10.05 -83.80 -18.11
N ALA A 61 -10.62 -83.23 -19.17
CA ALA A 61 -11.64 -82.18 -19.06
C ALA A 61 -12.92 -82.70 -18.39
N LEU A 62 -13.40 -83.89 -18.79
CA LEU A 62 -14.58 -84.52 -18.18
C LEU A 62 -14.35 -84.88 -16.70
N GLN A 63 -13.13 -85.28 -16.32
CA GLN A 63 -12.80 -85.59 -14.93
C GLN A 63 -12.66 -84.33 -14.05
N SER A 64 -12.21 -83.20 -14.60
CA SER A 64 -12.02 -81.95 -13.87
C SER A 64 -13.30 -81.09 -13.79
N MET A 65 -14.23 -81.24 -14.74
CA MET A 65 -15.49 -80.47 -14.80
C MET A 65 -16.30 -80.50 -13.49
N PRO A 66 -16.48 -81.63 -12.79
CA PRO A 66 -17.26 -81.65 -11.54
C PRO A 66 -16.61 -80.82 -10.42
N ARG A 67 -15.28 -80.74 -10.39
CA ARG A 67 -14.56 -79.92 -9.42
C ARG A 67 -14.77 -78.44 -9.71
N VAL A 68 -14.63 -78.03 -10.96
CA VAL A 68 -14.88 -76.65 -11.40
C VAL A 68 -16.32 -76.23 -11.09
N LEU A 69 -17.30 -77.10 -11.34
CA LEU A 69 -18.71 -76.82 -11.00
C LEU A 69 -18.93 -76.61 -9.50
N ARG A 70 -18.25 -77.38 -8.64
CA ARG A 70 -18.32 -77.18 -7.18
C ARG A 70 -17.67 -75.87 -6.76
N GLU A 71 -16.51 -75.54 -7.31
CA GLU A 71 -15.81 -74.28 -7.01
C GLU A 71 -16.64 -73.06 -7.47
N VAL A 72 -17.30 -73.14 -8.64
CA VAL A 72 -18.20 -72.08 -9.13
C VAL A 72 -19.43 -71.93 -8.23
N GLU A 73 -20.04 -73.03 -7.78
CA GLU A 73 -21.20 -72.94 -6.88
C GLU A 73 -20.79 -72.39 -5.50
N ALA A 74 -19.61 -72.76 -4.99
CA ALA A 74 -19.07 -72.19 -3.75
C ALA A 74 -18.83 -70.67 -3.89
N LEU A 75 -18.19 -70.23 -4.97
CA LEU A 75 -17.96 -68.82 -5.24
C LEU A 75 -19.26 -68.04 -5.38
N LYS A 76 -20.29 -68.64 -5.99
CA LYS A 76 -21.63 -68.05 -6.08
C LYS A 76 -22.28 -67.88 -4.70
N GLN A 77 -22.13 -68.87 -3.80
CA GLN A 77 -22.65 -68.77 -2.43
C GLN A 77 -21.90 -67.70 -1.63
N GLU A 78 -20.57 -67.64 -1.72
CA GLU A 78 -19.76 -66.60 -1.08
C GLU A 78 -20.10 -65.20 -1.60
N ALA A 79 -20.28 -65.04 -2.92
CA ALA A 79 -20.69 -63.77 -3.51
C ALA A 79 -22.10 -63.36 -3.08
N ALA A 80 -23.03 -64.31 -2.94
CA ALA A 80 -24.37 -64.04 -2.43
C ALA A 80 -24.32 -63.59 -0.96
N PHE A 81 -23.55 -64.28 -0.13
CA PHE A 81 -23.35 -63.91 1.26
C PHE A 81 -22.70 -62.53 1.40
N LEU A 82 -21.66 -62.25 0.61
CA LEU A 82 -21.01 -60.93 0.59
C LEU A 82 -21.98 -59.83 0.18
N LYS A 83 -22.86 -60.10 -0.80
CA LYS A 83 -23.90 -59.16 -1.21
C LYS A 83 -24.86 -58.85 -0.07
N GLU A 84 -25.30 -59.87 0.69
CA GLU A 84 -26.16 -59.67 1.87
C GLU A 84 -25.45 -58.84 2.94
N GLN A 85 -24.18 -59.13 3.22
CA GLN A 85 -23.38 -58.34 4.17
C GLN A 85 -23.19 -56.88 3.72
N MET A 86 -22.94 -56.64 2.42
CA MET A 86 -22.83 -55.28 1.88
C MET A 86 -24.14 -54.49 2.00
N VAL A 87 -25.30 -55.15 1.93
CA VAL A 87 -26.60 -54.50 2.14
C VAL A 87 -26.75 -54.07 3.60
N LEU A 88 -26.40 -54.94 4.56
CA LEU A 88 -26.43 -54.60 5.98
C LEU A 88 -25.48 -53.44 6.31
N VAL A 89 -24.24 -53.49 5.84
CA VAL A 89 -23.27 -52.39 6.02
C VAL A 89 -23.79 -51.08 5.43
N LYS A 90 -24.46 -51.13 4.28
CA LYS A 90 -25.07 -49.94 3.68
C LYS A 90 -26.19 -49.36 4.54
N GLU A 91 -27.01 -50.20 5.17
CA GLU A 91 -28.05 -49.76 6.10
C GLU A 91 -27.46 -49.15 7.37
N ASP A 92 -26.41 -49.75 7.93
CA ASP A 92 -25.69 -49.21 9.08
C ASP A 92 -25.04 -47.86 8.77
N ILE A 93 -24.43 -47.69 7.59
CA ILE A 93 -23.87 -46.40 7.15
C ILE A 93 -24.96 -45.34 7.06
N LYS A 94 -26.12 -45.66 6.46
CA LYS A 94 -27.23 -44.71 6.38
C LYS A 94 -27.74 -44.29 7.76
N LYS A 95 -27.92 -45.26 8.66
CA LYS A 95 -28.33 -44.97 10.03
C LYS A 95 -27.30 -44.10 10.75
N LEU A 96 -26.01 -44.39 10.57
CA LEU A 96 -24.93 -43.59 11.13
C LEU A 96 -24.91 -42.17 10.55
N GLU A 97 -25.15 -41.99 9.25
CA GLU A 97 -25.27 -40.67 8.64
C GLU A 97 -26.46 -39.88 9.22
N GLU A 98 -27.62 -40.51 9.40
CA GLU A 98 -28.81 -39.90 10.01
C GLU A 98 -28.57 -39.51 11.48
N ASP A 99 -28.01 -40.42 12.30
CA ASP A 99 -27.69 -40.18 13.70
C ASP A 99 -26.60 -39.08 13.84
N THR A 100 -25.61 -39.07 12.93
CA THR A 100 -24.56 -38.04 12.88
C THR A 100 -25.15 -36.69 12.50
N ALA A 101 -26.08 -36.63 11.54
CA ALA A 101 -26.74 -35.40 11.14
C ALA A 101 -27.59 -34.80 12.28
N GLN A 102 -28.33 -35.64 13.01
CA GLN A 102 -29.09 -35.22 14.19
C GLN A 102 -28.16 -34.71 15.29
N SER A 103 -27.07 -35.43 15.57
CA SER A 103 -26.06 -35.02 16.56
C SER A 103 -25.40 -33.70 16.16
N MET A 104 -25.06 -33.51 14.88
CA MET A 104 -24.51 -32.27 14.36
C MET A 104 -25.48 -31.10 14.51
N GLN A 105 -26.79 -31.32 14.29
CA GLN A 105 -27.80 -30.29 14.50
C GLN A 105 -27.86 -29.84 15.97
N VAL A 106 -27.71 -30.77 16.93
CA VAL A 106 -27.63 -30.43 18.36
C VAL A 106 -26.37 -29.62 18.66
N LEU A 107 -25.21 -30.00 18.08
CA LEU A 107 -23.96 -29.25 18.25
C LEU A 107 -24.07 -27.81 17.72
N VAL A 108 -24.72 -27.59 16.58
CA VAL A 108 -24.97 -26.24 16.04
C VAL A 108 -25.87 -25.42 16.97
N LYS A 109 -26.92 -26.02 17.51
CA LYS A 109 -27.79 -25.34 18.50
C LYS A 109 -27.01 -24.99 19.77
N LEU A 110 -26.16 -25.89 20.25
CA LEU A 110 -25.30 -25.67 21.42
C LEU A 110 -24.29 -24.55 21.17
N ASP A 111 -23.66 -24.53 20.00
CA ASP A 111 -22.74 -23.44 19.61
C ASP A 111 -23.45 -22.09 19.56
N HIS A 112 -24.67 -22.03 19.01
CA HIS A 112 -25.46 -20.81 19.01
C HIS A 112 -25.80 -20.32 20.45
N VAL A 113 -26.15 -21.24 21.35
CA VAL A 113 -26.37 -20.89 22.77
C VAL A 113 -25.09 -20.42 23.43
N LYS A 114 -23.97 -21.11 23.19
CA LYS A 114 -22.65 -20.75 23.73
C LYS A 114 -22.22 -19.36 23.25
N SER A 115 -22.37 -19.06 21.97
CA SER A 115 -22.05 -17.76 21.38
C SER A 115 -22.88 -16.64 22.04
N ARG A 116 -24.20 -16.82 22.18
CA ARG A 116 -25.05 -15.86 22.89
C ARG A 116 -24.67 -15.70 24.36
N MET A 117 -24.33 -16.79 25.03
CA MET A 117 -23.90 -16.76 26.43
C MET A 117 -22.56 -16.02 26.58
N GLN A 118 -21.61 -16.22 25.65
CA GLN A 118 -20.33 -15.52 25.66
C GLN A 118 -20.54 -14.00 25.49
N LEU A 119 -21.37 -13.59 24.53
CA LEU A 119 -21.72 -12.18 24.35
C LEU A 119 -22.36 -11.57 25.61
N ALA A 120 -23.25 -12.31 26.28
CA ALA A 120 -23.86 -11.87 27.53
C ALA A 120 -22.83 -11.75 28.66
N VAL A 121 -21.91 -12.71 28.79
CA VAL A 121 -20.83 -12.66 29.78
C VAL A 121 -19.92 -11.46 29.53
N ASP A 122 -19.48 -11.25 28.28
CA ASP A 122 -18.60 -10.13 27.93
C ASP A 122 -19.30 -8.79 28.20
N SER A 123 -20.59 -8.66 27.84
CA SER A 123 -21.39 -7.47 28.12
C SER A 123 -21.56 -7.20 29.63
N LEU A 124 -21.80 -8.25 30.43
CA LEU A 124 -21.91 -8.13 31.89
C LEU A 124 -20.58 -7.76 32.54
N GLN A 125 -19.47 -8.33 32.05
CA GLN A 125 -18.14 -7.98 32.52
C GLN A 125 -17.81 -6.51 32.22
N GLU A 126 -18.15 -6.00 31.03
CA GLU A 126 -17.96 -4.58 30.71
C GLU A 126 -18.88 -3.66 31.53
N ALA A 127 -20.11 -4.10 31.86
CA ALA A 127 -21.01 -3.36 32.75
C ALA A 127 -20.47 -3.28 34.19
N ASP A 128 -19.92 -4.38 34.71
CA ASP A 128 -19.30 -4.43 36.04
C ASP A 128 -18.02 -3.58 36.09
N LYS A 129 -17.18 -3.67 35.05
CA LYS A 129 -16.01 -2.81 34.86
C LYS A 129 -16.40 -1.34 34.84
N TRP A 130 -17.41 -0.94 34.07
CA TRP A 130 -17.91 0.43 34.04
C TRP A 130 -18.34 0.90 35.44
N THR A 131 -19.09 0.07 36.16
CA THR A 131 -19.60 0.42 37.51
C THR A 131 -18.45 0.64 38.49
N THR A 132 -17.45 -0.24 38.47
CA THR A 132 -16.24 -0.12 39.30
C THR A 132 -15.42 1.12 38.92
N LEU A 133 -15.18 1.34 37.63
CA LEU A 133 -14.45 2.51 37.14
C LEU A 133 -15.15 3.82 37.51
N SER A 134 -16.48 3.87 37.37
CA SER A 134 -17.30 5.04 37.72
C SER A 134 -17.34 5.33 39.22
N ALA A 135 -17.21 4.31 40.08
CA ALA A 135 -17.11 4.52 41.53
C ALA A 135 -15.74 5.11 41.91
N ASP A 136 -14.68 4.59 41.30
CA ASP A 136 -13.31 4.92 41.67
C ASP A 136 -12.75 6.15 40.93
N ILE A 137 -13.43 6.65 39.88
CA ILE A 137 -12.93 7.76 39.06
C ILE A 137 -12.80 9.05 39.87
N GLU A 138 -13.72 9.30 40.81
CA GLU A 138 -13.68 10.50 41.65
C GLU A 138 -12.49 10.49 42.61
N GLU A 139 -12.09 9.32 43.13
CA GLU A 139 -10.86 9.21 43.93
C GLU A 139 -9.62 9.40 43.07
N THR A 140 -9.67 8.90 41.84
CA THR A 140 -8.60 9.06 40.85
C THR A 140 -8.39 10.52 40.48
N PHE A 141 -9.45 11.32 40.33
CA PHE A 141 -9.34 12.77 40.09
C PHE A 141 -8.68 13.54 41.25
N LYS A 142 -8.71 13.03 42.48
CA LYS A 142 -8.06 13.68 43.63
C LYS A 142 -6.53 13.61 43.56
N THR A 143 -5.96 12.64 42.83
CA THR A 143 -4.50 12.52 42.71
C THR A 143 -3.89 13.61 41.81
N GLN A 144 -4.72 14.26 40.98
CA GLN A 144 -4.31 15.24 39.97
C GLN A 144 -3.29 14.72 38.93
N ASP A 145 -3.09 13.40 38.86
CA ASP A 145 -2.22 12.77 37.88
C ASP A 145 -2.97 12.56 36.55
N VAL A 146 -2.65 13.42 35.57
CA VAL A 146 -3.27 13.44 34.25
C VAL A 146 -3.14 12.09 33.53
N SER A 147 -2.02 11.39 33.70
CA SER A 147 -1.76 10.13 33.01
C SER A 147 -2.62 8.98 33.55
N LEU A 148 -2.73 8.89 34.88
CA LEU A 148 -3.53 7.86 35.55
C LEU A 148 -5.03 8.08 35.29
N ILE A 149 -5.48 9.34 35.32
CA ILE A 149 -6.86 9.70 34.99
C ILE A 149 -7.17 9.36 33.52
N SER A 150 -6.27 9.68 32.58
CA SER A 150 -6.41 9.33 31.16
C SER A 150 -6.63 7.83 30.97
N ASN A 151 -5.74 6.99 31.51
CA ASN A 151 -5.84 5.53 31.40
C ASN A 151 -7.20 5.01 31.89
N LYS A 152 -7.71 5.59 32.98
CA LYS A 152 -9.00 5.19 33.55
C LYS A 152 -10.17 5.61 32.66
N LEU A 153 -10.13 6.82 32.08
CA LEU A 153 -11.13 7.28 31.11
C LEU A 153 -11.10 6.46 29.82
N THR A 154 -9.92 6.07 29.33
CA THR A 154 -9.77 5.20 28.16
C THR A 154 -10.34 3.80 28.43
N SER A 155 -10.10 3.23 29.62
CA SER A 155 -10.73 1.98 30.05
C SER A 155 -12.26 2.11 30.06
N MET A 156 -12.75 3.24 30.58
CA MET A 156 -14.18 3.54 30.65
C MET A 156 -14.81 3.74 29.25
N GLN A 157 -14.09 4.36 28.31
CA GLN A 157 -14.46 4.45 26.88
C GLN A 157 -14.60 3.07 26.23
N ASN A 158 -13.64 2.18 26.48
CA ASN A 158 -13.64 0.84 25.91
C ASN A 158 -14.82 0.01 26.44
N SER A 159 -15.10 0.08 27.75
CA SER A 159 -16.27 -0.59 28.32
C SER A 159 -17.57 -0.02 27.76
N LEU A 160 -17.66 1.30 27.55
CA LEU A 160 -18.85 1.92 26.97
C LEU A 160 -19.10 1.50 25.51
N ALA A 161 -18.04 1.28 24.73
CA ALA A 161 -18.15 0.85 23.34
C ALA A 161 -18.84 -0.52 23.19
N VAL A 162 -18.80 -1.37 24.23
CA VAL A 162 -19.48 -2.67 24.26
C VAL A 162 -20.93 -2.55 24.77
N LEU A 163 -21.24 -1.51 25.55
CA LEU A 163 -22.53 -1.31 26.23
C LEU A 163 -23.54 -0.49 25.43
N VAL A 164 -23.45 -0.45 24.10
CA VAL A 164 -24.28 0.38 23.23
C VAL A 164 -25.79 0.07 23.36
N ASP A 165 -26.12 -1.19 23.60
CA ASP A 165 -27.51 -1.66 23.69
C ASP A 165 -28.15 -1.47 25.08
N THR A 166 -27.47 -0.81 26.03
CA THR A 166 -28.06 -0.54 27.35
C THR A 166 -28.99 0.68 27.33
N PRO A 167 -30.14 0.64 28.02
CA PRO A 167 -31.11 1.74 27.99
C PRO A 167 -30.57 3.07 28.56
N ASP A 168 -29.54 2.99 29.42
CA ASP A 168 -28.84 4.11 30.04
C ASP A 168 -27.60 4.57 29.27
N TYR A 169 -27.37 4.05 28.05
CA TYR A 169 -26.18 4.36 27.24
C TYR A 169 -25.98 5.86 27.03
N SER A 170 -27.07 6.60 26.74
CA SER A 170 -26.98 8.05 26.55
C SER A 170 -26.50 8.80 27.79
N GLU A 171 -26.93 8.37 28.99
CA GLU A 171 -26.53 8.99 30.25
C GLU A 171 -25.05 8.70 30.54
N LYS A 172 -24.61 7.46 30.28
CA LYS A 172 -23.20 7.04 30.40
C LYS A 172 -22.29 7.84 29.47
N CYS A 173 -22.70 8.07 28.22
CA CYS A 173 -21.97 8.93 27.27
C CYS A 173 -21.81 10.36 27.80
N VAL A 174 -22.90 10.96 28.30
CA VAL A 174 -22.85 12.31 28.89
C VAL A 174 -21.92 12.35 30.11
N HIS A 175 -21.96 11.32 30.97
CA HIS A 175 -21.10 11.24 32.14
C HIS A 175 -19.61 11.14 31.77
N LEU A 176 -19.26 10.26 30.83
CA LEU A 176 -17.89 10.14 30.32
C LEU A 176 -17.40 11.45 29.71
N GLU A 177 -18.25 12.12 28.93
CA GLU A 177 -17.92 13.39 28.29
C GLU A 177 -17.66 14.50 29.33
N ALA A 178 -18.45 14.54 30.40
CA ALA A 178 -18.22 15.45 31.52
C ALA A 178 -16.88 15.20 32.22
N LEU A 179 -16.50 13.92 32.40
CA LEU A 179 -15.21 13.55 32.98
C LEU A 179 -14.03 13.92 32.06
N LYS A 180 -14.16 13.71 30.75
CA LYS A 180 -13.17 14.17 29.76
C LYS A 180 -12.98 15.69 29.81
N ASN A 181 -14.07 16.46 29.84
CA ASN A 181 -14.02 17.91 29.98
C ASN A 181 -13.32 18.35 31.28
N ARG A 182 -13.53 17.62 32.38
CA ARG A 182 -12.87 17.89 33.66
C ARG A 182 -11.37 17.60 33.61
N LEU A 183 -10.95 16.51 32.96
CA LEU A 183 -9.54 16.22 32.71
C LEU A 183 -8.90 17.31 31.84
N GLU A 184 -9.57 17.74 30.78
CA GLU A 184 -9.13 18.82 29.91
C GLU A 184 -8.92 20.13 30.69
N ALA A 185 -9.88 20.51 31.55
CA ALA A 185 -9.76 21.70 32.38
C ALA A 185 -8.58 21.62 33.37
N LEU A 186 -8.31 20.45 33.92
CA LEU A 186 -7.19 20.21 34.84
C LEU A 186 -5.83 20.25 34.11
N ALA A 187 -5.78 19.72 32.89
CA ALA A 187 -4.59 19.70 32.05
C ALA A 187 -4.31 21.06 31.38
N SER A 188 -5.31 21.88 31.11
CA SER A 188 -5.21 23.18 30.42
C SER A 188 -4.05 24.07 30.89
N PRO A 189 -3.89 24.39 32.20
CA PRO A 189 -2.77 25.22 32.66
C PRO A 189 -1.41 24.55 32.45
N GLN A 190 -1.33 23.22 32.60
CA GLN A 190 -0.10 22.47 32.40
C GLN A 190 0.29 22.41 30.93
N ILE A 191 -0.69 22.26 30.03
CA ILE A 191 -0.50 22.31 28.57
C ILE A 191 0.01 23.68 28.13
N VAL A 192 -0.61 24.76 28.63
CA VAL A 192 -0.17 26.13 28.31
C VAL A 192 1.25 26.36 28.81
N SER A 193 1.59 25.88 30.01
CA SER A 193 2.96 25.94 30.56
C SER A 193 3.95 25.14 29.71
N ALA A 194 3.61 23.91 29.33
CA ALA A 194 4.45 23.04 28.54
C ALA A 194 4.77 23.63 27.16
N PHE A 195 3.77 24.19 26.47
CA PHE A 195 3.97 24.85 25.17
C PHE A 195 4.69 26.20 25.30
N SER A 196 4.46 26.93 26.40
CA SER A 196 5.19 28.19 26.64
C SER A 196 6.66 27.97 26.96
N THR A 197 6.98 26.88 27.65
CA THR A 197 8.35 26.48 28.01
C THR A 197 9.04 25.61 26.96
N GLN A 198 8.34 25.26 25.88
CA GLN A 198 8.81 24.35 24.82
C GLN A 198 9.34 23.00 25.35
N SER A 199 8.75 22.49 26.44
CA SER A 199 9.13 21.19 27.01
C SER A 199 8.59 20.04 26.14
N LEU A 200 9.48 19.33 25.47
CA LEU A 200 9.17 18.15 24.65
C LEU A 200 8.51 17.03 25.46
N ASP A 201 9.06 16.69 26.62
CA ASP A 201 8.59 15.55 27.42
C ASP A 201 7.16 15.75 27.95
N GLN A 202 6.82 16.98 28.36
CA GLN A 202 5.46 17.29 28.80
C GLN A 202 4.49 17.35 27.62
N ALA A 203 4.91 17.91 26.48
CA ALA A 203 4.10 17.91 25.28
C ALA A 203 3.77 16.48 24.79
N ARG A 204 4.75 15.56 24.82
CA ARG A 204 4.57 14.13 24.52
C ARG A 204 3.48 13.50 25.36
N LEU A 205 3.54 13.74 26.67
CA LEU A 205 2.57 13.20 27.61
C LEU A 205 1.17 13.70 27.25
N PHE A 206 1.00 15.00 26.97
CA PHE A 206 -0.30 15.55 26.60
C PHE A 206 -0.78 15.08 25.23
N VAL A 207 0.09 14.92 24.23
CA VAL A 207 -0.30 14.34 22.93
C VAL A 207 -0.81 12.92 23.12
N LYS A 208 -0.11 12.09 23.88
CA LYS A 208 -0.53 10.72 24.19
C LYS A 208 -1.89 10.71 24.90
N VAL A 209 -2.03 11.46 25.99
CA VAL A 209 -3.26 11.54 26.78
C VAL A 209 -4.44 12.03 25.94
N PHE A 210 -4.28 13.12 25.19
CA PHE A 210 -5.37 13.70 24.38
C PHE A 210 -5.72 12.87 23.15
N THR A 211 -4.79 12.03 22.66
CA THR A 211 -5.08 11.03 21.62
C THR A 211 -5.91 9.88 22.21
N GLU A 212 -5.53 9.36 23.39
CA GLU A 212 -6.23 8.26 24.05
C GLU A 212 -7.68 8.62 24.44
N ILE A 213 -7.92 9.84 24.92
CA ILE A 213 -9.27 10.33 25.28
C ILE A 213 -10.08 10.87 24.10
N ASP A 214 -9.55 10.79 22.87
CA ASP A 214 -10.19 11.28 21.63
C ASP A 214 -10.51 12.80 21.66
N ARG A 215 -9.53 13.61 22.06
CA ARG A 215 -9.62 15.09 22.18
C ARG A 215 -8.45 15.82 21.50
N MET A 216 -7.85 15.21 20.48
CA MET A 216 -6.74 15.82 19.74
C MET A 216 -7.07 17.22 19.14
N PRO A 217 -8.28 17.49 18.61
CA PRO A 217 -8.64 18.82 18.09
C PRO A 217 -8.51 19.94 19.14
N GLN A 218 -8.84 19.65 20.39
CA GLN A 218 -8.75 20.60 21.50
C GLN A 218 -7.28 20.89 21.85
N LEU A 219 -6.43 19.86 21.90
CA LEU A 219 -5.00 20.05 22.12
C LEU A 219 -4.37 20.93 21.04
N LEU A 220 -4.73 20.69 19.77
CA LEU A 220 -4.28 21.53 18.65
C LEU A 220 -4.76 22.98 18.80
N ALA A 221 -5.99 23.20 19.28
CA ALA A 221 -6.49 24.55 19.55
C ALA A 221 -5.67 25.27 20.63
N TYR A 222 -5.29 24.58 21.72
CA TYR A 222 -4.38 25.14 22.73
C TYR A 222 -3.00 25.45 22.14
N TYR A 223 -2.44 24.53 21.37
CA TYR A 223 -1.15 24.70 20.69
C TYR A 223 -1.16 25.95 19.79
N TYR A 224 -2.16 26.10 18.91
CA TYR A 224 -2.28 27.26 18.03
C TYR A 224 -2.48 28.56 18.81
N LYS A 225 -3.28 28.53 19.88
CA LYS A 225 -3.54 29.71 20.71
C LYS A 225 -2.27 30.18 21.43
N CYS A 226 -1.47 29.28 21.98
CA CYS A 226 -0.20 29.59 22.62
C CYS A 226 0.80 30.22 21.63
N HIS A 227 1.03 29.57 20.49
CA HIS A 227 1.98 30.07 19.48
C HIS A 227 1.53 31.39 18.86
N LYS A 228 0.24 31.53 18.55
CA LYS A 228 -0.33 32.79 18.09
C LYS A 228 -0.13 33.90 19.13
N GLY A 229 -0.34 33.59 20.41
CA GLY A 229 -0.12 34.53 21.51
C GLY A 229 1.32 35.04 21.57
N GLN A 230 2.30 34.14 21.48
CA GLN A 230 3.72 34.49 21.47
C GLN A 230 4.10 35.37 20.26
N LEU A 231 3.63 35.00 19.06
CA LEU A 231 3.89 35.77 17.84
C LEU A 231 3.22 37.15 17.87
N MET A 232 2.00 37.24 18.38
CA MET A 232 1.30 38.52 18.55
C MET A 232 2.00 39.43 19.56
N ALA A 233 2.53 38.88 20.65
CA ALA A 233 3.31 39.64 21.63
C ALA A 233 4.60 40.18 20.99
N ALA A 234 5.35 39.32 20.29
CA ALA A 234 6.56 39.74 19.57
C ALA A 234 6.28 40.86 18.55
N TRP A 235 5.15 40.77 17.83
CA TRP A 235 4.73 41.83 16.91
C TRP A 235 4.34 43.13 17.63
N GLN A 236 3.65 43.04 18.76
CA GLN A 236 3.29 44.22 19.57
C GLN A 236 4.53 44.93 20.11
N ASP A 237 5.54 44.19 20.53
CA ASP A 237 6.82 44.74 20.99
C ASP A 237 7.58 45.42 19.84
N LEU A 238 7.58 44.79 18.65
CA LEU A 238 8.15 45.37 17.42
C LEU A 238 7.44 46.66 17.00
N CYS A 239 6.11 46.72 17.11
CA CYS A 239 5.34 47.93 16.80
C CYS A 239 5.62 49.10 17.76
N GLN A 240 6.03 48.80 18.99
CA GLN A 240 6.40 49.80 20.00
C GLN A 240 7.85 50.26 19.87
N SER A 241 8.64 49.64 18.99
CA SER A 241 10.02 50.04 18.73
C SER A 241 10.10 51.26 17.80
N ASP A 242 11.09 52.13 18.02
CA ASP A 242 11.38 53.30 17.17
C ASP A 242 12.03 52.93 15.81
N LEU A 243 11.96 51.67 15.40
CA LEU A 243 12.54 51.19 14.15
C LEU A 243 11.72 51.66 12.94
N LEU A 244 12.40 51.91 11.82
CA LEU A 244 11.76 52.12 10.52
C LEU A 244 10.93 50.89 10.12
N LEU A 245 9.82 51.09 9.42
CA LEU A 245 8.88 50.02 9.03
C LEU A 245 9.59 48.85 8.31
N ASP A 246 10.56 49.15 7.46
CA ASP A 246 11.33 48.18 6.69
C ASP A 246 12.16 47.27 7.61
N ARG A 247 12.69 47.81 8.71
CA ARG A 247 13.41 47.06 9.75
C ARG A 247 12.46 46.26 10.63
N GLN A 248 11.31 46.83 10.99
CA GLN A 248 10.26 46.13 11.76
C GLN A 248 9.73 44.90 10.99
N LEU A 249 9.52 45.02 9.68
CA LEU A 249 9.08 43.92 8.83
C LEU A 249 10.17 42.85 8.66
N ALA A 250 11.43 43.24 8.53
CA ALA A 250 12.55 42.31 8.46
C ALA A 250 12.70 41.51 9.77
N GLU A 251 12.61 42.18 10.92
CA GLU A 251 12.68 41.51 12.23
C GLU A 251 11.47 40.61 12.49
N LEU A 252 10.25 41.05 12.12
CA LEU A 252 9.06 40.18 12.18
C LEU A 252 9.25 38.94 11.32
N TYR A 253 9.79 39.08 10.10
CA TYR A 253 10.04 37.96 9.21
C TYR A 253 11.05 36.98 9.81
N GLU A 254 12.15 37.47 10.39
CA GLU A 254 13.13 36.61 11.08
C GLU A 254 12.53 35.90 12.30
N VAL A 255 11.68 36.56 13.08
CA VAL A 255 10.95 35.93 14.20
C VAL A 255 10.00 34.84 13.71
N LEU A 256 9.22 35.10 12.66
CA LEU A 256 8.32 34.12 12.05
C LEU A 256 9.09 32.94 11.46
N LEU A 257 10.22 33.21 10.79
CA LEU A 257 11.06 32.19 10.18
C LEU A 257 11.72 31.33 11.27
N GLY A 258 12.28 31.96 12.31
CA GLY A 258 12.93 31.27 13.43
C GLY A 258 11.96 30.41 14.23
N THR A 259 10.76 30.93 14.53
CA THR A 259 9.70 30.15 15.18
C THR A 259 9.24 28.98 14.32
N TRP A 260 9.07 29.17 13.01
CA TRP A 260 8.72 28.07 12.10
C TRP A 260 9.79 26.97 12.09
N HIS A 261 11.08 27.32 12.00
CA HIS A 261 12.17 26.33 12.04
C HIS A 261 12.21 25.57 13.38
N SER A 262 12.04 26.27 14.49
CA SER A 262 11.99 25.66 15.82
C SER A 262 10.81 24.69 15.96
N GLN A 263 9.62 25.08 15.47
CA GLN A 263 8.43 24.21 15.51
C GLN A 263 8.53 23.01 14.56
N LEU A 264 9.17 23.18 13.39
CA LEU A 264 9.44 22.07 12.48
C LEU A 264 10.37 21.04 13.11
N GLN A 265 11.42 21.49 13.80
CA GLN A 265 12.34 20.63 14.55
C GLN A 265 11.64 19.92 15.71
N TRP A 266 10.76 20.64 16.42
CA TRP A 266 9.93 20.08 17.49
C TRP A 266 8.98 18.99 16.95
N ALA A 267 8.22 19.26 15.89
CA ALA A 267 7.29 18.30 15.29
C ALA A 267 7.99 17.08 14.68
N THR A 268 9.16 17.26 14.04
CA THR A 268 9.94 16.14 13.47
C THR A 268 10.61 15.26 14.52
N GLN A 269 10.80 15.74 15.75
CA GLN A 269 11.23 14.91 16.88
C GLN A 269 10.08 14.11 17.51
N GLU A 270 8.82 14.58 17.37
CA GLU A 270 7.62 13.95 17.92
C GLU A 270 7.00 12.89 16.98
N HIS A 271 7.04 13.10 15.66
CA HIS A 271 6.33 12.27 14.67
C HIS A 271 7.22 11.65 13.59
N GLY A 272 8.54 11.87 13.61
CA GLY A 272 9.39 11.56 12.47
C GLY A 272 9.69 10.07 12.27
N GLU A 273 8.71 9.28 11.83
CA GLU A 273 9.04 8.26 10.85
C GLU A 273 9.71 8.96 9.67
N VAL A 274 10.76 8.34 9.14
CA VAL A 274 11.55 8.84 8.00
C VAL A 274 10.65 9.32 6.85
N MET A 275 9.49 8.68 6.68
CA MET A 275 8.52 8.92 5.63
C MET A 275 7.84 10.28 5.69
N ASP A 276 7.61 10.81 6.89
CA ASP A 276 6.99 12.12 7.10
C ASP A 276 8.00 13.24 6.83
N CYS A 277 9.27 13.03 7.22
CA CYS A 277 10.35 13.97 6.92
C CYS A 277 10.57 14.15 5.41
N VAL A 278 10.47 13.05 4.64
CA VAL A 278 10.61 13.12 3.17
C VAL A 278 9.40 13.77 2.51
N GLN A 279 8.18 13.57 3.04
CA GLN A 279 6.99 14.28 2.55
C GLN A 279 7.07 15.77 2.84
N GLU A 280 7.45 16.17 4.04
CA GLU A 280 7.60 17.58 4.39
C GLU A 280 8.66 18.28 3.53
N LEU A 281 9.78 17.60 3.22
CA LEU A 281 10.75 18.12 2.24
C LEU A 281 10.10 18.37 0.88
N SER A 282 9.29 17.44 0.37
CA SER A 282 8.58 17.61 -0.91
C SER A 282 7.61 18.80 -0.89
N HIS A 283 6.86 18.98 0.19
CA HIS A 283 5.95 20.11 0.35
C HIS A 283 6.71 21.45 0.44
N SER A 284 7.87 21.46 1.10
CA SER A 284 8.72 22.65 1.23
C SER A 284 9.22 23.16 -0.13
N VAL A 285 9.57 22.25 -1.05
CA VAL A 285 9.99 22.58 -2.43
C VAL A 285 8.86 23.34 -3.12
N ASN A 286 7.68 22.72 -3.23
CA ASN A 286 6.52 23.32 -3.90
C ASN A 286 6.16 24.71 -3.36
N LYS A 287 6.20 24.86 -2.04
CA LYS A 287 5.87 26.13 -1.38
C LYS A 287 6.90 27.22 -1.66
N LEU A 288 8.19 26.88 -1.63
CA LEU A 288 9.26 27.84 -1.92
C LEU A 288 9.16 28.39 -3.34
N PHE A 289 8.99 27.52 -4.33
CA PHE A 289 8.89 27.93 -5.73
C PHE A 289 7.63 28.73 -6.01
N GLY A 290 6.50 28.38 -5.39
CA GLY A 290 5.28 29.17 -5.45
C GLY A 290 5.47 30.60 -4.91
N LEU A 291 6.11 30.74 -3.75
CA LEU A 291 6.40 32.05 -3.16
C LEU A 291 7.41 32.85 -3.99
N ALA A 292 8.43 32.20 -4.55
CA ALA A 292 9.41 32.84 -5.42
C ALA A 292 8.76 33.41 -6.70
N LEU A 293 7.86 32.65 -7.34
CA LEU A 293 7.14 33.11 -8.54
C LEU A 293 6.21 34.28 -8.25
N VAL A 294 5.50 34.26 -7.11
CA VAL A 294 4.66 35.38 -6.67
C VAL A 294 5.52 36.62 -6.38
N ALA A 295 6.69 36.46 -5.77
CA ALA A 295 7.62 37.57 -5.55
C ALA A 295 8.14 38.17 -6.87
N VAL A 296 8.39 37.32 -7.88
CA VAL A 296 8.74 37.77 -9.24
C VAL A 296 7.61 38.59 -9.86
N ASP A 297 6.36 38.11 -9.80
CA ASP A 297 5.21 38.84 -10.34
C ASP A 297 5.01 40.19 -9.63
N ASN A 298 5.11 40.21 -8.31
CA ASN A 298 4.96 41.44 -7.52
C ASN A 298 6.09 42.44 -7.82
N CYS A 299 7.33 41.98 -7.99
CA CYS A 299 8.45 42.86 -8.32
C CYS A 299 8.30 43.44 -9.73
N LEU A 300 7.91 42.62 -10.72
CA LEU A 300 7.70 43.07 -12.09
C LEU A 300 6.52 44.04 -12.19
N THR A 301 5.41 43.78 -11.50
CA THR A 301 4.25 44.68 -11.51
C THR A 301 4.53 46.01 -10.80
N LEU A 302 5.32 46.01 -9.72
CA LEU A 302 5.63 47.22 -8.96
C LEU A 302 6.70 48.09 -9.62
N THR A 303 7.72 47.46 -10.20
CA THR A 303 8.93 48.16 -10.71
C THR A 303 9.03 48.21 -12.23
N ASP A 304 8.03 47.65 -12.94
CA ASP A 304 7.98 47.51 -14.41
C ASP A 304 9.30 46.96 -15.00
N GLY A 305 9.98 46.07 -14.27
CA GLY A 305 11.22 45.43 -14.69
C GLY A 305 12.52 46.09 -14.23
N LEU A 306 12.49 47.30 -13.65
CA LEU A 306 13.72 48.00 -13.21
C LEU A 306 14.34 47.37 -11.95
N GLY A 307 13.53 46.72 -11.11
CA GLY A 307 13.98 46.03 -9.88
C GLY A 307 14.55 44.62 -10.10
N VAL A 308 14.56 44.12 -11.35
CA VAL A 308 14.91 42.71 -11.65
C VAL A 308 16.31 42.33 -11.18
N ARG A 309 17.28 43.25 -11.24
CA ARG A 309 18.65 42.97 -10.80
C ARG A 309 18.74 42.72 -9.28
N GLY A 310 17.99 43.49 -8.49
CA GLY A 310 17.92 43.30 -7.03
C GLY A 310 17.14 42.03 -6.66
N LEU A 311 16.04 41.76 -7.38
CA LEU A 311 15.28 40.54 -7.26
C LEU A 311 16.12 39.30 -7.56
N LEU A 312 16.92 39.30 -8.62
CA LEU A 312 17.83 38.21 -8.96
C LEU A 312 18.83 37.93 -7.85
N GLY A 313 19.42 38.97 -7.26
CA GLY A 313 20.32 38.82 -6.10
C GLY A 313 19.62 38.23 -4.88
N ALA A 314 18.39 38.68 -4.58
CA ALA A 314 17.59 38.16 -3.46
C ALA A 314 17.17 36.68 -3.68
N LEU A 315 16.73 36.33 -4.88
CA LEU A 315 16.39 34.95 -5.24
C LEU A 315 17.62 34.05 -5.19
N GLN A 316 18.77 34.51 -5.69
CA GLN A 316 20.01 33.74 -5.62
C GLN A 316 20.43 33.46 -4.16
N ALA A 317 20.34 34.45 -3.28
CA ALA A 317 20.62 34.28 -1.86
C ALA A 317 19.63 33.31 -1.19
N LEU A 318 18.32 33.44 -1.51
CA LEU A 318 17.27 32.57 -1.01
C LEU A 318 17.51 31.10 -1.40
N PHE A 319 17.71 30.83 -2.69
CA PHE A 319 17.92 29.46 -3.18
C PHE A 319 19.26 28.88 -2.71
N SER A 320 20.32 29.69 -2.61
CA SER A 320 21.59 29.22 -2.06
C SER A 320 21.45 28.77 -0.60
N LYS A 321 20.73 29.54 0.24
CA LYS A 321 20.45 29.16 1.63
C LYS A 321 19.58 27.91 1.69
N TYR A 322 18.49 27.88 0.91
CA TYR A 322 17.57 26.76 0.88
C TYR A 322 18.24 25.44 0.44
N VAL A 323 19.08 25.45 -0.61
CA VAL A 323 19.80 24.25 -1.07
C VAL A 323 20.76 23.74 0.00
N SER A 324 21.41 24.63 0.76
CA SER A 324 22.26 24.24 1.89
C SER A 324 21.44 23.55 3.00
N ASP A 325 20.32 24.16 3.40
CA ASP A 325 19.46 23.62 4.46
C ASP A 325 18.80 22.30 4.04
N PHE A 326 18.36 22.20 2.78
CA PHE A 326 17.83 20.98 2.16
C PHE A 326 18.88 19.86 2.14
N SER A 327 20.13 20.19 1.79
CA SER A 327 21.25 19.22 1.78
C SER A 327 21.55 18.69 3.18
N ASN A 328 21.55 19.58 4.19
CA ASN A 328 21.75 19.19 5.59
C ASN A 328 20.62 18.27 6.10
N ALA A 329 19.36 18.62 5.80
CA ALA A 329 18.22 17.79 6.14
C ALA A 329 18.29 16.41 5.47
N LEU A 330 18.69 16.36 4.19
CA LEU A 330 18.86 15.12 3.45
C LEU A 330 19.98 14.24 4.05
N GLN A 331 21.10 14.82 4.49
CA GLN A 331 22.15 14.09 5.21
C GLN A 331 21.64 13.53 6.54
N SER A 332 20.86 14.29 7.31
CA SER A 332 20.25 13.80 8.55
C SER A 332 19.29 12.64 8.29
N ILE A 333 18.49 12.70 7.23
CA ILE A 333 17.59 11.61 6.82
C ILE A 333 18.40 10.38 6.38
N ARG A 334 19.46 10.56 5.60
CA ARG A 334 20.34 9.47 5.13
C ARG A 334 20.97 8.71 6.29
N LYS A 335 21.45 9.43 7.31
CA LYS A 335 21.98 8.85 8.56
C LYS A 335 20.91 8.07 9.32
N LYS A 336 19.71 8.64 9.49
CA LYS A 336 18.58 7.96 10.14
C LYS A 336 18.15 6.68 9.41
N CYS A 337 18.26 6.65 8.08
CA CYS A 337 17.95 5.48 7.25
C CYS A 337 19.06 4.41 7.23
N ARG A 338 20.20 4.62 7.92
CA ARG A 338 21.41 3.76 7.87
C ARG A 338 21.95 3.53 6.45
N LEU A 339 21.70 4.45 5.51
CA LEU A 339 22.14 4.35 4.10
C LEU A 339 23.64 4.66 3.90
N GLU A 340 24.41 4.81 4.99
CA GLU A 340 25.86 5.05 4.99
C GLU A 340 26.66 3.85 5.54
N GLU A 341 26.02 2.89 6.23
CA GLU A 341 26.68 1.71 6.76
C GLU A 341 26.67 0.60 5.69
N LEU A 342 27.85 0.24 5.14
CA LEU A 342 27.98 -1.00 4.39
C LEU A 342 28.07 -2.16 5.40
N PRO A 343 27.12 -3.12 5.43
CA PRO A 343 27.27 -4.30 6.26
C PRO A 343 28.47 -5.11 5.76
N SER A 344 29.46 -5.30 6.63
CA SER A 344 30.72 -5.96 6.30
C SER A 344 30.64 -7.49 6.28
N ASP A 345 29.49 -8.12 6.50
CA ASP A 345 29.37 -9.56 6.36
C ASP A 345 28.00 -10.00 5.83
N SER A 346 28.07 -11.05 5.03
CA SER A 346 27.03 -11.70 4.26
C SER A 346 25.78 -12.08 5.07
N HIS A 347 24.74 -11.25 5.02
CA HIS A 347 23.34 -11.68 4.94
C HIS A 347 22.54 -10.50 4.36
N PHE A 348 22.13 -10.62 3.10
CA PHE A 348 21.19 -9.67 2.49
C PHE A 348 19.84 -9.80 3.21
N GLN A 349 19.57 -8.91 4.16
CA GLN A 349 18.21 -8.66 4.63
C GLN A 349 17.53 -7.77 3.61
N GLU A 350 16.43 -8.26 3.01
CA GLU A 350 15.54 -7.47 2.15
C GLU A 350 14.80 -6.42 2.98
N ASP A 351 15.48 -5.34 3.34
CA ASP A 351 14.86 -4.17 3.95
C ASP A 351 14.15 -3.35 2.87
N TRP A 352 13.00 -3.87 2.41
CA TRP A 352 12.12 -3.21 1.44
C TRP A 352 11.76 -1.77 1.84
N ALA A 353 11.71 -1.48 3.14
CA ALA A 353 11.49 -0.14 3.67
C ALA A 353 12.65 0.82 3.36
N ALA A 354 13.91 0.38 3.49
CA ALA A 354 15.08 1.22 3.17
C ALA A 354 15.14 1.56 1.67
N PHE A 355 14.78 0.59 0.82
CA PHE A 355 14.67 0.80 -0.62
C PHE A 355 13.56 1.79 -1.00
N GLN A 356 12.36 1.65 -0.41
CA GLN A 356 11.25 2.59 -0.61
C GLN A 356 11.60 4.01 -0.16
N ASN A 357 12.27 4.15 0.99
CA ASN A 357 12.77 5.43 1.50
C ASN A 357 13.78 6.06 0.52
N ALA A 358 14.73 5.28 0.00
CA ALA A 358 15.72 5.76 -0.96
C ALA A 358 15.08 6.25 -2.26
N ILE A 359 14.12 5.52 -2.83
CA ILE A 359 13.39 5.94 -4.04
C ILE A 359 12.67 7.27 -3.80
N ARG A 360 12.04 7.44 -2.64
CA ARG A 360 11.26 8.62 -2.33
C ARG A 360 12.14 9.85 -2.12
N ILE A 361 13.33 9.69 -1.50
CA ILE A 361 14.35 10.75 -1.42
C ILE A 361 14.85 11.14 -2.82
N ILE A 362 15.06 10.16 -3.71
CA ILE A 362 15.46 10.44 -5.10
C ILE A 362 14.35 11.22 -5.82
N ALA A 363 13.09 10.85 -5.62
CA ALA A 363 11.95 11.55 -6.22
C ALA A 363 11.85 13.01 -5.74
N THR A 364 12.08 13.29 -4.46
CA THR A 364 12.05 14.68 -3.95
C THR A 364 13.20 15.52 -4.46
N CYS A 365 14.41 14.96 -4.57
CA CYS A 365 15.54 15.61 -5.23
C CYS A 365 15.28 15.87 -6.71
N GLY A 366 14.68 14.90 -7.41
CA GLY A 366 14.28 15.04 -8.81
C GLY A 366 13.27 16.18 -8.99
N GLU A 367 12.28 16.27 -8.10
CA GLU A 367 11.29 17.36 -8.12
C GLU A 367 11.92 18.72 -7.87
N LEU A 368 12.85 18.84 -6.91
CA LEU A 368 13.60 20.08 -6.67
C LEU A 368 14.37 20.53 -7.92
N LEU A 369 15.09 19.62 -8.58
CA LEU A 369 15.84 19.93 -9.81
C LEU A 369 14.91 20.36 -10.95
N ARG A 370 13.77 19.68 -11.09
CA ARG A 370 12.76 20.01 -12.10
C ARG A 370 12.18 21.41 -11.88
N GLN A 371 11.81 21.74 -10.64
CA GLN A 371 11.27 23.06 -10.31
C GLN A 371 12.30 24.19 -10.43
N CYS A 372 13.59 23.92 -10.15
CA CYS A 372 14.66 24.86 -10.45
C CYS A 372 14.68 25.22 -11.94
N GLY A 373 14.68 24.22 -12.83
CA GLY A 373 14.69 24.44 -14.27
C GLY A 373 13.44 25.18 -14.77
N ASP A 374 12.26 24.81 -14.26
CA ASP A 374 11.00 25.49 -14.59
C ASP A 374 11.02 26.96 -14.14
N LEU A 375 11.53 27.25 -12.94
CA LEU A 375 11.63 28.60 -12.42
C LEU A 375 12.58 29.46 -13.26
N GLU A 376 13.76 28.93 -13.60
CA GLU A 376 14.72 29.63 -14.44
C GLU A 376 14.09 30.01 -15.80
N GLN A 377 13.39 29.07 -16.43
CA GLN A 377 12.70 29.32 -17.69
C GLN A 377 11.57 30.36 -17.55
N GLN A 378 10.76 30.26 -16.49
CA GLN A 378 9.67 31.21 -16.23
C GLN A 378 10.21 32.62 -15.94
N LEU A 379 11.29 32.72 -15.15
CA LEU A 379 11.95 33.97 -14.83
C LEU A 379 12.54 34.62 -16.09
N ALA A 380 13.24 33.85 -16.92
CA ALA A 380 13.78 34.31 -18.19
C ALA A 380 12.67 34.84 -19.13
N ASN A 381 11.58 34.08 -19.28
CA ASN A 381 10.45 34.48 -20.12
C ASN A 381 9.78 35.78 -19.63
N ARG A 382 9.58 35.91 -18.30
CA ARG A 382 8.97 37.10 -17.69
C ARG A 382 9.87 38.34 -17.80
N ILE A 383 11.18 38.18 -17.60
CA ILE A 383 12.15 39.27 -17.78
C ILE A 383 12.21 39.68 -19.26
N LEU A 384 12.34 38.74 -20.18
CA LEU A 384 12.41 39.02 -21.63
C LEU A 384 11.13 39.67 -22.16
N SER A 385 9.96 39.23 -21.72
CA SER A 385 8.69 39.84 -22.10
C SER A 385 8.54 41.28 -21.58
N THR A 386 9.03 41.55 -20.37
CA THR A 386 9.02 42.90 -19.79
C THR A 386 10.04 43.80 -20.49
N ALA A 387 11.26 43.33 -20.71
CA ALA A 387 12.29 44.03 -21.47
C ALA A 387 11.88 44.28 -22.93
N GLY A 388 11.13 43.35 -23.53
CA GLY A 388 10.59 43.48 -24.88
C GLY A 388 9.69 44.69 -25.07
N LYS A 389 8.96 45.13 -24.03
CA LYS A 389 8.16 46.36 -24.07
C LYS A 389 9.04 47.58 -24.33
N PHE A 390 10.12 47.73 -23.55
CA PHE A 390 11.08 48.84 -23.68
C PHE A 390 11.92 48.78 -24.97
N LEU A 391 12.27 47.56 -25.43
CA LEU A 391 13.02 47.37 -26.68
C LEU A 391 12.13 47.62 -27.91
N SER A 392 10.84 47.28 -27.85
CA SER A 392 9.88 47.53 -28.94
C SER A 392 9.55 49.02 -29.14
N GLU A 393 9.61 49.83 -28.07
CA GLU A 393 9.48 51.29 -28.15
C GLU A 393 10.74 51.97 -28.72
N SER A 394 11.91 51.33 -28.62
CA SER A 394 13.18 51.84 -29.13
C SER A 394 13.36 51.66 -30.64
N TYR A 395 12.57 50.77 -31.28
CA TYR A 395 12.62 50.47 -32.72
C TYR A 395 11.29 50.85 -33.41
N ARG A 396 10.92 52.13 -33.38
CA ARG A 396 10.08 52.74 -34.43
C ARG A 396 10.99 53.59 -35.32
N PRO A 397 11.19 53.24 -36.61
CA PRO A 397 11.91 54.13 -37.51
C PRO A 397 11.10 55.42 -37.64
N CYS A 398 11.70 56.55 -37.29
CA CYS A 398 11.12 57.87 -37.47
C CYS A 398 10.73 58.07 -38.95
N SER A 399 9.44 57.92 -39.28
CA SER A 399 8.89 58.46 -40.52
C SER A 399 8.64 59.95 -40.31
N LEU A 400 9.59 60.77 -40.76
CA LEU A 400 9.40 62.18 -41.03
C LEU A 400 8.40 62.35 -42.18
N SER A 401 7.11 62.48 -41.87
CA SER A 401 6.15 63.14 -42.76
C SER A 401 4.86 63.50 -42.03
N GLY A 402 4.66 64.81 -41.85
CA GLY A 402 3.36 65.47 -41.97
C GLY A 402 2.31 65.21 -40.89
N PHE A 403 1.91 66.28 -40.20
CA PHE A 403 0.62 66.45 -39.53
C PHE A 403 -0.53 65.66 -40.20
N GLN A 404 -1.14 64.69 -39.49
CA GLN A 404 -2.61 64.55 -39.48
C GLN A 404 -3.13 63.65 -38.33
N GLU A 405 -4.00 64.25 -37.53
CA GLU A 405 -5.13 63.71 -36.74
C GLU A 405 -4.98 62.54 -35.75
N ARG A 406 -5.32 62.87 -34.49
CA ARG A 406 -5.69 61.94 -33.42
C ARG A 406 -6.83 61.02 -33.86
N SER A 407 -6.66 59.72 -33.64
CA SER A 407 -7.75 58.77 -33.42
C SER A 407 -7.67 58.28 -31.97
N PRO A 408 -8.72 58.42 -31.15
CA PRO A 408 -8.78 57.82 -29.83
C PRO A 408 -9.32 56.39 -29.98
N ASP A 409 -8.58 55.38 -29.53
CA ASP A 409 -9.15 54.19 -28.88
C ASP A 409 -8.06 53.15 -28.61
N ARG A 410 -7.59 53.17 -27.37
CA ARG A 410 -7.51 52.00 -26.47
C ARG A 410 -6.78 52.42 -25.20
N GLN A 411 -7.54 52.95 -24.26
CA GLN A 411 -7.15 52.98 -22.85
C GLN A 411 -7.03 51.53 -22.36
N SER A 412 -5.81 51.05 -22.16
CA SER A 412 -5.55 50.01 -21.16
C SER A 412 -5.12 50.72 -19.89
N HIS A 413 -6.09 50.89 -18.98
CA HIS A 413 -5.85 51.37 -17.63
C HIS A 413 -4.94 50.40 -16.87
N LEU A 414 -3.70 50.84 -16.64
CA LEU A 414 -2.83 50.50 -15.49
C LEU A 414 -1.62 51.44 -15.60
N LYS A 415 -1.82 52.71 -15.23
CA LYS A 415 -0.70 53.65 -15.05
C LYS A 415 0.09 53.20 -13.83
N SER A 416 1.38 52.91 -14.01
CA SER A 416 2.29 52.67 -12.89
C SER A 416 2.49 53.97 -12.08
N PRO A 417 2.76 53.90 -10.76
CA PRO A 417 2.89 55.08 -9.91
C PRO A 417 4.09 55.99 -10.26
N TRP A 418 4.96 55.53 -11.16
CA TRP A 418 6.27 56.15 -11.43
C TRP A 418 6.38 56.74 -12.84
N GLN A 419 5.34 56.66 -13.68
CA GLN A 419 5.42 57.08 -15.07
C GLN A 419 5.24 58.59 -15.34
N GLU A 420 5.00 59.42 -14.32
CA GLU A 420 4.89 60.87 -14.51
C GLU A 420 5.66 61.65 -13.43
N TYR A 421 6.97 61.45 -13.32
CA TYR A 421 7.86 62.46 -12.72
C TYR A 421 9.18 62.54 -13.47
N CYS A 422 9.16 63.19 -14.63
CA CYS A 422 10.37 63.65 -15.31
C CYS A 422 10.95 64.84 -14.53
N TYR A 423 11.83 64.58 -13.56
CA TYR A 423 12.57 65.63 -12.82
C TYR A 423 13.41 66.56 -13.73
N LEU A 424 13.61 66.21 -15.00
CA LEU A 424 14.37 66.99 -15.99
C LEU A 424 13.52 67.97 -16.82
N GLN A 425 12.19 67.99 -16.65
CA GLN A 425 11.31 68.94 -17.38
C GLN A 425 10.94 70.19 -16.56
N GLN A 426 11.44 70.31 -15.32
CA GLN A 426 11.14 71.46 -14.45
C GLN A 426 12.23 72.52 -14.37
N GLU A 427 13.27 72.45 -15.21
CA GLU A 427 14.10 73.64 -15.46
C GLU A 427 13.46 74.46 -16.57
N SER A 428 12.60 75.41 -16.17
CA SER A 428 12.14 76.44 -17.09
C SER A 428 13.34 77.29 -17.54
N PRO A 429 13.56 77.52 -18.85
CA PRO A 429 14.61 78.43 -19.32
C PRO A 429 14.28 79.92 -19.16
N ALA A 430 13.31 80.27 -18.29
CA ALA A 430 12.75 81.63 -18.23
C ALA A 430 13.15 82.43 -16.98
N GLU A 431 13.89 81.86 -16.02
CA GLU A 431 14.32 82.58 -14.80
C GLU A 431 15.83 82.96 -14.78
N TYR A 432 16.55 82.79 -15.90
CA TYR A 432 17.92 83.30 -16.07
C TYR A 432 18.08 84.25 -17.27
N ALA A 433 17.07 85.10 -17.51
CA ALA A 433 17.18 86.20 -18.47
C ALA A 433 16.41 87.45 -17.99
N ALA A 434 16.97 88.12 -16.97
CA ALA A 434 16.84 89.57 -16.75
C ALA A 434 17.97 90.02 -15.80
#